data_AF-A0A3R6IIW9-F1
#
_entry.id   AF-A0A3R6IIW9-F1
#
_cell.length_a   1.000
_cell.length_b   1.000
_cell.length_c   1.000
_cell.angle_alpha   90.00
_cell.angle_beta   90.00
_cell.angle_gamma   90.00
#
_symmetry.space_group_name_H-M   'P 1'
#
loop_
_entity.id
_entity.type
_entity.pdbx_description
1 polymer ?
#
loop_
_entity_poly.entity_id
_entity_poly.type
_entity_poly.pdbx_seq_one_letter_code
_entity_poly.pdbx_strand_id
1 'polypeptide(L)' 'MKRGKVNKNDAKSYHFEPSDVYEVTYIKAKHHEIGDKDYVSLPVAIMFINDGKIASTPEIEEAILKYGMSDLIKIKSKK' A
#
# COMPACT_ATOMS: atom_id res chain seq x y z
N MET A 1 24.08 22.15 10.62
CA MET A 1 23.00 21.20 11.00
C MET A 1 23.61 19.82 11.18
N LYS A 2 23.54 19.21 12.38
CA LYS A 2 24.02 17.82 12.58
C LYS A 2 22.93 16.86 12.10
N ARG A 3 23.23 16.05 11.08
CA ARG A 3 22.35 14.99 10.58
C ARG A 3 22.23 13.92 11.68
N GLY A 4 21.05 13.74 12.25
CA GLY A 4 20.80 12.69 13.23
C GLY A 4 21.19 11.33 12.65
N LYS A 5 21.94 10.51 13.41
CA LYS A 5 22.25 9.14 13.02
C LYS A 5 20.93 8.37 12.98
N VAL A 6 20.49 8.01 11.78
CA VAL A 6 19.37 7.09 11.57
C VAL A 6 19.83 5.72 12.07
N ASN A 7 19.13 5.17 13.07
CA ASN A 7 19.36 3.81 13.56
C ASN A 7 19.18 2.83 12.38
N LYS A 8 20.21 2.04 12.09
CA LYS A 8 20.29 1.18 10.90
C LYS A 8 19.57 -0.17 11.04
N ASN A 9 18.95 -0.47 12.18
CA ASN A 9 18.66 -1.86 12.55
C ASN A 9 17.19 -2.30 12.50
N ASP A 10 16.24 -1.47 12.07
CA ASP A 10 14.82 -1.89 11.97
C ASP A 10 14.19 -1.47 10.63
N ALA A 11 14.97 -1.50 9.54
CA ALA A 11 14.40 -1.35 8.22
C ALA A 11 13.63 -2.63 7.87
N LYS A 12 12.31 -2.64 8.10
CA LYS A 12 11.40 -3.65 7.52
C LYS A 12 11.65 -3.66 6.02
N SER A 13 12.25 -4.74 5.51
CA SER A 13 12.56 -4.89 4.09
C SER A 13 11.45 -5.67 3.41
N TYR A 14 10.98 -5.17 2.27
CA TYR A 14 10.04 -5.88 1.41
C TYR A 14 10.83 -6.51 0.28
N HIS A 15 10.78 -7.84 0.18
CA HIS A 15 11.27 -8.52 -1.01
C HIS A 15 10.21 -8.37 -2.10
N PHE A 16 10.45 -7.48 -3.05
CA PHE A 16 9.55 -7.27 -4.17
C PHE A 16 9.81 -8.34 -5.23
N GLU A 17 8.87 -9.26 -5.39
CA GLU A 17 8.80 -10.15 -6.54
C GLU A 17 7.82 -9.57 -7.56
N PRO A 18 8.20 -9.39 -8.84
CA PRO A 18 7.29 -8.88 -9.88
C PRO A 18 6.06 -9.75 -10.11
N SER A 19 6.11 -11.01 -9.68
CA SER A 19 5.00 -11.97 -9.75
C SER A 19 3.95 -11.74 -8.64
N ASP A 20 4.31 -11.06 -7.55
CA ASP A 20 3.42 -10.79 -6.41
C ASP A 20 2.59 -9.53 -6.71
N VAL A 21 1.54 -9.73 -7.51
CA VAL A 21 0.54 -8.72 -7.86
C VAL A 21 -0.81 -9.04 -7.22
N TYR A 22 -1.54 -7.98 -6.87
CA TYR A 22 -2.84 -8.06 -6.19
C TYR A 22 -3.89 -7.35 -7.02
N GLU A 23 -5.07 -7.96 -7.12
CA GLU A 23 -6.21 -7.37 -7.81
C GLU A 23 -6.76 -6.20 -6.99
N VAL A 24 -6.88 -5.04 -7.62
CA VAL A 24 -7.47 -3.84 -7.03
C VAL A 24 -8.67 -3.37 -7.84
N THR A 25 -9.64 -2.78 -7.16
CA THR A 25 -10.81 -2.17 -7.81
C THR A 25 -10.86 -0.68 -7.52
N TYR A 26 -10.91 0.13 -8.57
CA TYR A 26 -10.96 1.59 -8.44
C TYR A 26 -12.34 2.08 -8.01
N ILE A 27 -12.35 2.88 -6.94
CA ILE A 27 -13.54 3.55 -6.38
C ILE A 27 -13.55 5.03 -6.73
N LYS A 28 -12.36 5.61 -6.93
CA LYS A 28 -12.21 7.00 -7.34
C LYS A 28 -11.04 7.12 -8.29
N ALA A 29 -11.30 7.68 -9.47
CA ALA A 29 -10.28 7.75 -10.49
C ALA A 29 -10.34 9.07 -11.28
N LYS A 30 -9.15 9.60 -11.61
CA LYS A 30 -8.96 10.69 -12.57
C LYS A 30 -8.75 10.18 -14.00
N HIS A 31 -8.19 8.99 -14.13
CA HIS A 31 -7.74 8.39 -15.40
C HIS A 31 -8.21 6.95 -15.61
N HIS A 32 -8.96 6.40 -14.65
CA HIS A 32 -9.61 5.08 -14.71
C HIS A 32 -11.12 5.27 -14.54
N GLU A 33 -11.92 4.27 -14.88
CA GLU A 33 -13.34 4.24 -14.57
C GLU A 33 -13.57 3.62 -13.18
N ILE A 34 -14.68 4.00 -12.55
CA ILE A 34 -15.08 3.39 -11.27
C ILE A 34 -15.52 1.95 -11.57
N GLY A 35 -14.92 0.98 -10.89
CA GLY A 35 -15.14 -0.44 -11.14
C GLY A 35 -14.08 -1.11 -12.01
N ASP A 36 -13.14 -0.34 -12.58
CA ASP A 36 -11.99 -0.91 -13.27
C ASP A 36 -11.16 -1.78 -12.32
N LYS A 37 -10.67 -2.89 -12.86
CA LYS A 37 -9.82 -3.86 -12.19
C LYS A 37 -8.41 -3.78 -12.76
N ASP A 38 -7.43 -3.87 -11.87
CA ASP A 38 -6.03 -3.83 -12.25
C ASP A 38 -5.20 -4.70 -11.30
N TYR A 39 -4.00 -5.10 -11.75
CA TYR A 39 -3.07 -5.91 -10.96
C TYR A 39 -1.86 -5.07 -10.61
N VAL A 40 -1.70 -4.79 -9.32
CA VAL A 40 -0.63 -3.92 -8.84
C VAL A 40 0.16 -4.57 -7.71
N SER A 41 1.40 -4.13 -7.53
CA SER A 41 2.23 -4.59 -6.42
C SER A 41 1.71 -4.08 -5.07
N LEU A 42 2.04 -4.80 -4.00
CA LEU A 42 1.61 -4.46 -2.64
C LEU A 42 1.92 -3.00 -2.23
N PRO A 43 3.11 -2.43 -2.52
CA PRO A 43 3.39 -1.03 -2.18
C PRO A 43 2.49 -0.04 -2.93
N VAL A 44 2.13 -0.34 -4.18
CA VAL A 44 1.24 0.49 -5.01
C VAL A 44 -0.19 0.38 -4.51
N ALA A 45 -0.65 -0.81 -4.15
CA ALA A 45 -1.96 -1.02 -3.52
C ALA A 45 -2.10 -0.19 -2.23
N ILE A 46 -1.10 -0.23 -1.33
CA ILE A 46 -1.09 0.58 -0.10
C ILE A 46 -1.16 2.08 -0.42
N MET A 47 -0.41 2.55 -1.42
CA MET A 47 -0.45 3.94 -1.85
C MET A 47 -1.85 4.34 -2.35
N PHE A 48 -2.51 3.50 -3.15
CA PHE A 48 -3.84 3.76 -3.66
C PHE A 48 -4.92 3.73 -2.57
N ILE A 49 -4.79 2.85 -1.57
CA ILE A 49 -5.67 2.83 -0.38
C ILE A 49 -5.53 4.15 0.39
N ASN A 50 -4.30 4.61 0.64
CA ASN A 50 -4.04 5.86 1.35
C ASN A 50 -4.60 7.09 0.61
N ASP A 51 -4.52 7.08 -0.73
CA ASP A 51 -5.10 8.11 -1.58
C ASP A 51 -6.64 8.05 -1.64
N GLY A 52 -7.23 6.93 -1.22
CA GLY A 52 -8.67 6.65 -1.34
C GLY A 52 -9.11 6.39 -2.79
N LYS A 53 -8.21 5.87 -3.62
CA LYS A 53 -8.46 5.51 -5.03
C LYS A 53 -9.10 4.12 -5.17
N ILE A 54 -8.74 3.19 -4.29
CA ILE A 54 -9.23 1.81 -4.26
C ILE A 54 -9.78 1.47 -2.87
N ALA A 55 -10.60 0.43 -2.77
CA ALA A 55 -10.87 -0.21 -1.47
C ALA A 55 -9.78 -1.21 -1.12
N SER A 56 -9.60 -1.39 0.19
CA SER A 56 -8.86 -2.51 0.74
C SER A 56 -9.65 -3.80 0.50
N THR A 57 -9.00 -4.84 0.00
CA THR A 57 -9.56 -6.19 -0.13
C THR A 57 -8.93 -7.12 0.92
N PRO A 58 -9.59 -8.21 1.32
CA PRO A 58 -9.04 -9.15 2.30
C PRO A 58 -7.65 -9.68 1.92
N GLU A 59 -7.42 -9.96 0.64
CA GLU A 59 -6.11 -10.43 0.14
C GLU A 59 -4.99 -9.40 0.35
N ILE A 60 -5.29 -8.11 0.13
CA ILE A 60 -4.33 -7.03 0.34
C ILE A 60 -4.06 -6.85 1.84
N GLU A 61 -5.09 -6.95 2.69
CA GLU A 61 -4.94 -6.85 4.15
C GLU A 61 -4.09 -7.98 4.72
N GLU A 62 -4.32 -9.22 4.27
CA GLU A 62 -3.53 -10.38 4.65
C GLU A 62 -2.06 -10.21 4.22
N ALA A 63 -1.83 -9.72 3.00
CA ALA A 63 -0.47 -9.44 2.52
C ALA A 63 0.21 -8.35 3.34
N ILE A 64 -0.49 -7.25 3.65
CA ILE A 64 0.02 -6.17 4.49
C ILE A 64 0.43 -6.69 5.87
N LEU A 65 -0.39 -7.56 6.48
CA LEU A 65 -0.08 -8.18 7.76
C LEU A 65 1.11 -9.14 7.66
N LYS A 66 1.13 -10.00 6.64
CA LYS A 66 2.21 -10.97 6.39
C LYS A 66 3.58 -10.30 6.26
N TYR A 67 3.64 -9.16 5.57
CA TYR A 67 4.88 -8.39 5.38
C TYR A 67 5.09 -7.29 6.44
N GLY A 68 4.26 -7.21 7.48
CA GLY A 68 4.40 -6.25 8.57
C GLY A 68 4.28 -4.78 8.16
N MET A 69 3.54 -4.51 7.09
CA MET A 69 3.37 -3.19 6.45
C MET A 69 2.19 -2.38 7.00
N SER A 70 1.49 -2.86 8.02
CA SER A 70 0.29 -2.20 8.57
C SER A 70 0.52 -0.73 8.94
N ASP A 71 1.73 -0.38 9.40
CA ASP A 71 2.12 0.99 9.76
C ASP A 71 2.10 1.96 8.56
N LEU A 72 2.11 1.46 7.33
CA LEU A 72 2.09 2.26 6.11
C LEU A 72 0.69 2.69 5.69
N ILE A 73 -0.37 2.05 6.23
CA ILE A 73 -1.74 2.50 5.99
C ILE A 73 -1.98 3.75 6.84
N LYS A 74 -1.99 4.90 6.20
CA LYS A 74 -2.45 6.14 6.79
C LYS A 74 -3.97 6.08 6.80
N ILE A 75 -4.53 5.46 7.84
CA ILE A 75 -5.93 5.71 8.20
C ILE A 75 -6.04 7.23 8.28
N LYS A 76 -6.83 7.84 7.38
CA LYS A 76 -7.18 9.25 7.50
C LYS A 76 -7.87 9.38 8.86
N SER A 77 -7.10 9.72 9.89
CA SER A 77 -7.62 10.38 11.07
C SER A 77 -8.30 11.62 10.50
N LYS A 78 -9.62 11.53 10.30
CA LYS A 78 -10.49 12.69 10.18
C LYS A 78 -10.26 13.47 11.48
N LYS A 79 -9.44 14.51 11.39
CA LYS A 79 -9.59 15.67 12.25
C LYS A 79 -10.77 16.48 11.75
#